data_AF-A0A9D0NYW7-F1
#
_entry.id   AF-A0A9D0NYW7-F1
#
_cell.length_a   1.000
_cell.length_b   1.000
_cell.length_c   1.000
_cell.angle_alpha   90.00
_cell.angle_beta   90.00
_cell.angle_gamma   90.00
#
_symmetry.space_group_name_H-M   'P 1'
#
loop_
_entity.id
_entity.type
_entity.pdbx_description
1 polymer ?
#
loop_
_entity_poly.entity_id
_entity_poly.type
_entity_poly.pdbx_seq_one_letter_code
_entity_poly.pdbx_strand_id
1 'polypeptide(L)'
;MPLNEAELEGFRQKLSCNFEQIDHVFEDCMVEASAYLSEQGIEDYLEGASLICMIGRGVEPVLDYLEEMPTVAHKLDEAALSLVSQTVWKISRSPNGNSIPAFLHTLPEASRRLGSFDLLERYIEVVLDFMERTSTSIHGNQNATIPSPSLIDLLERMPGLLHDLSLHGLSNWIDYGLRYYQDHPERQRDYFCLQSADSRAILQRERHGTLYADHDRKLDLSMRALWDREEMFVPYSSAFDELRKPMPYYDDRGMRVPDVYDDHNG
;
A
#
# COMPACT_ATOMS: atom_id res chain seq x y z
N MET A 1 22.30 -17.78 -5.44
CA MET A 1 23.70 -18.04 -5.03
C MET A 1 23.98 -17.14 -3.84
N PRO A 2 24.75 -17.56 -2.83
CA PRO A 2 25.14 -16.63 -1.77
C PRO A 2 25.93 -15.47 -2.39
N LEU A 3 25.57 -14.23 -2.03
CA LEU A 3 26.32 -13.04 -2.43
C LEU A 3 27.73 -13.14 -1.85
N ASN A 4 28.74 -12.74 -2.61
CA ASN A 4 30.09 -12.72 -2.09
C ASN A 4 30.34 -11.45 -1.24
N GLU A 5 31.37 -11.47 -0.41
CA GLU A 5 31.69 -10.38 0.53
C GLU A 5 31.95 -9.04 -0.18
N ALA A 6 32.53 -9.05 -1.38
CA ALA A 6 32.79 -7.83 -2.15
C ALA A 6 31.50 -7.22 -2.74
N GLU A 7 30.55 -8.07 -3.16
CA GLU A 7 29.22 -7.63 -3.61
C GLU A 7 28.43 -7.01 -2.46
N LEU A 8 28.41 -7.68 -1.30
CA LEU A 8 27.73 -7.17 -0.09
C LEU A 8 28.31 -5.82 0.37
N GLU A 9 29.63 -5.70 0.40
CA GLU A 9 30.30 -4.43 0.72
C GLU A 9 29.94 -3.34 -0.31
N GLY A 10 29.89 -3.68 -1.60
CA GLY A 10 29.47 -2.77 -2.66
C GLY A 10 28.04 -2.26 -2.48
N PHE A 11 27.10 -3.14 -2.11
CA PHE A 11 25.73 -2.73 -1.79
C PHE A 11 25.66 -1.89 -0.51
N ARG A 12 26.40 -2.29 0.52
CA ARG A 12 26.42 -1.58 1.82
C ARG A 12 26.89 -0.14 1.69
N GLN A 13 27.84 0.13 0.79
CA GLN A 13 28.35 1.48 0.48
C GLN A 13 27.31 2.38 -0.20
N LYS A 14 26.33 1.80 -0.89
CA LYS A 14 25.23 2.55 -1.53
C LYS A 14 24.14 2.93 -0.54
N LEU A 15 23.97 2.15 0.53
CA LEU A 15 23.01 2.44 1.59
C LEU A 15 23.54 3.56 2.51
N SER A 16 22.95 4.75 2.40
CA SER A 16 23.25 5.90 3.26
C SER A 16 22.55 5.79 4.62
N CYS A 17 22.87 4.74 5.37
CA CYS A 17 22.33 4.46 6.70
C CYS A 17 23.42 3.89 7.63
N ASN A 18 23.53 4.44 8.84
CA ASN A 18 24.59 4.13 9.80
C ASN A 18 24.08 3.50 11.10
N PHE A 19 22.83 3.03 11.14
CA PHE A 19 22.30 2.32 12.29
C PHE A 19 22.91 0.90 12.35
N GLU A 20 23.57 0.57 13.47
CA GLU A 20 24.21 -0.75 13.68
C GLU A 20 23.21 -1.92 13.52
N GLN A 21 21.94 -1.69 13.85
CA GLN A 21 20.90 -2.70 13.70
C GLN A 21 20.69 -3.16 12.25
N ILE A 22 20.98 -2.29 11.26
CA ILE A 22 20.89 -2.66 9.85
C ILE A 22 21.92 -3.73 9.50
N ASP A 23 23.13 -3.64 10.06
CA ASP A 23 24.22 -4.56 9.71
C ASP A 23 23.90 -6.01 10.11
N HIS A 24 22.96 -6.23 11.06
CA HIS A 24 22.49 -7.56 11.46
C HIS A 24 21.53 -8.22 10.47
N VAL A 25 20.81 -7.44 9.66
CA VAL A 25 19.79 -7.94 8.72
C VAL A 25 20.18 -7.73 7.26
N PHE A 26 21.16 -6.88 6.99
CA PHE A 26 21.48 -6.40 5.64
C PHE A 26 21.83 -7.53 4.67
N GLU A 27 22.62 -8.53 5.10
CA GLU A 27 22.96 -9.67 4.24
C GLU A 27 21.71 -10.43 3.80
N ASP A 28 20.82 -10.77 4.73
CA ASP A 28 19.58 -11.49 4.44
C ASP A 28 18.66 -10.68 3.51
N CYS A 29 18.48 -9.38 3.80
CA CYS A 29 17.71 -8.47 2.95
C CYS A 29 18.30 -8.36 1.54
N MET A 30 19.63 -8.34 1.39
CA MET A 30 20.27 -8.25 0.08
C MET A 30 20.19 -9.57 -0.71
N VAL A 31 20.25 -10.72 -0.02
CA VAL A 31 20.02 -12.03 -0.63
C VAL A 31 18.61 -12.12 -1.19
N GLU A 32 17.61 -11.67 -0.43
CA GLU A 32 16.21 -11.60 -0.90
C GLU A 32 16.02 -10.61 -2.04
N ALA A 33 16.51 -9.38 -1.89
CA ALA A 33 16.45 -8.35 -2.94
C ALA A 33 17.08 -8.84 -4.25
N SER A 34 18.24 -9.50 -4.19
CA SER A 34 18.93 -10.02 -5.37
C SER A 34 18.23 -11.24 -6.01
N ALA A 35 17.33 -11.90 -5.28
CA ALA A 35 16.53 -12.99 -5.83
C ALA A 35 15.32 -12.49 -6.62
N TYR A 36 14.83 -11.30 -6.29
CA TYR A 36 13.56 -10.78 -6.80
C TYR A 36 13.68 -9.57 -7.73
N LEU A 37 14.68 -8.73 -7.53
CA LEU A 37 14.82 -7.45 -8.19
C LEU A 37 15.87 -7.50 -9.31
N SER A 38 15.66 -6.66 -10.32
CA SER A 38 16.63 -6.35 -11.35
C SER A 38 17.82 -5.56 -10.77
N GLU A 39 18.88 -5.40 -11.55
CA GLU A 39 20.02 -4.55 -11.16
C GLU A 39 19.57 -3.11 -10.85
N GLN A 40 18.65 -2.55 -11.66
CA GLN A 40 18.09 -1.22 -11.42
C GLN A 40 17.17 -1.22 -10.18
N GLY A 41 16.36 -2.27 -9.99
CA GLY A 41 15.52 -2.41 -8.82
C GLY A 41 16.32 -2.45 -7.52
N ILE A 42 17.50 -3.06 -7.49
CA ILE A 42 18.40 -3.02 -6.32
C ILE A 42 18.90 -1.59 -6.05
N GLU A 43 19.24 -0.82 -7.10
CA GLU A 43 19.62 0.60 -6.94
C GLU A 43 18.46 1.41 -6.34
N ASP A 44 17.27 1.30 -6.92
CA ASP A 44 16.07 2.03 -6.48
C ASP A 44 15.66 1.64 -5.05
N TYR A 45 15.84 0.36 -4.70
CA TYR A 45 15.60 -0.17 -3.36
C TYR A 45 16.56 0.46 -2.33
N LEU A 46 17.87 0.46 -2.59
CA LEU A 46 18.86 1.05 -1.69
C LEU A 46 18.77 2.58 -1.63
N GLU A 47 18.42 3.24 -2.74
CA GLU A 47 18.11 4.68 -2.77
C GLU A 47 16.89 4.98 -1.90
N GLY A 48 15.82 4.20 -2.03
CA GLY A 48 14.61 4.34 -1.21
C GLY A 48 14.88 4.17 0.29
N ALA A 49 15.63 3.13 0.68
CA ALA A 49 16.03 2.91 2.07
C ALA A 49 16.92 4.06 2.61
N SER A 50 17.82 4.58 1.77
CA SER A 50 18.65 5.75 2.08
C SER A 50 17.80 7.00 2.30
N LEU A 51 16.82 7.25 1.43
CA LEU A 51 15.88 8.36 1.55
C LEU A 51 15.12 8.29 2.87
N ILE A 52 14.63 7.10 3.23
CA ILE A 52 13.90 6.86 4.49
C ILE A 52 14.82 7.06 5.70
N CYS A 53 16.08 6.62 5.66
CA CYS A 53 17.03 6.88 6.75
C CYS A 53 17.22 8.39 6.98
N MET A 54 17.32 9.18 5.91
CA MET A 54 17.58 10.62 5.98
C MET A 54 16.42 11.44 6.58
N ILE A 55 15.22 10.88 6.72
CA ILE A 55 14.08 11.61 7.31
C ILE A 55 14.18 11.76 8.84
N GLY A 56 15.13 11.05 9.48
CA GLY A 56 15.41 11.19 10.91
C GLY A 56 14.32 10.64 11.84
N ARG A 57 13.64 9.54 11.44
CA ARG A 57 12.54 8.93 12.21
C ARG A 57 12.90 7.63 12.92
N GLY A 58 14.20 7.41 13.18
CA GLY A 58 14.72 6.20 13.79
C GLY A 58 14.98 5.09 12.77
N VAL A 59 15.34 3.91 13.28
CA VAL A 59 15.76 2.77 12.45
C VAL A 59 14.59 1.92 11.94
N GLU A 60 13.49 1.88 12.69
CA GLU A 60 12.32 1.03 12.40
C GLU A 60 11.77 1.23 10.97
N PRO A 61 11.51 2.46 10.47
CA PRO A 61 11.05 2.62 9.08
C PRO A 61 12.03 2.11 8.01
N VAL A 62 13.33 2.12 8.31
CA VAL A 62 14.35 1.62 7.38
C VAL A 62 14.33 0.10 7.37
N LEU A 63 14.19 -0.53 8.55
CA LEU A 63 14.04 -1.98 8.67
C LEU A 63 12.78 -2.47 7.97
N ASP A 64 11.62 -1.87 8.26
CA ASP A 64 10.34 -2.25 7.64
C ASP A 64 10.42 -2.15 6.10
N TYR A 65 11.07 -1.10 5.59
CA TYR A 65 11.25 -0.96 4.14
C TYR A 65 12.20 -2.01 3.56
N LEU A 66 13.34 -2.28 4.22
CA LEU A 66 14.30 -3.28 3.75
C LEU A 66 13.71 -4.70 3.77
N GLU A 67 12.90 -5.01 4.79
CA GLU A 67 12.30 -6.34 4.95
C GLU A 67 11.16 -6.57 3.94
N GLU A 68 10.28 -5.61 3.71
CA GLU A 68 9.03 -5.87 2.97
C GLU A 68 9.11 -5.55 1.47
N MET A 69 9.90 -4.55 1.09
CA MET A 69 9.81 -3.97 -0.25
C MET A 69 10.28 -4.86 -1.41
N PRO A 70 11.31 -5.73 -1.28
CA PRO A 70 11.67 -6.67 -2.33
C PRO A 70 10.48 -7.54 -2.77
N THR A 71 9.72 -8.08 -1.82
CA THR A 71 8.56 -8.92 -2.08
C THR A 71 7.40 -8.11 -2.68
N VAL A 72 7.14 -6.90 -2.18
CA VAL A 72 6.10 -6.00 -2.72
C VAL A 72 6.40 -5.64 -4.19
N ALA A 73 7.64 -5.26 -4.48
CA ALA A 73 8.09 -4.89 -5.82
C ALA A 73 8.04 -6.07 -6.79
N HIS A 74 8.49 -7.26 -6.36
CA HIS A 74 8.41 -8.49 -7.16
C HIS A 74 6.98 -8.84 -7.56
N LYS A 75 6.04 -8.67 -6.62
CA LYS A 75 4.64 -9.04 -6.82
C LYS A 75 3.90 -8.08 -7.74
N LEU A 76 4.25 -6.80 -7.72
CA LEU A 76 3.49 -5.76 -8.42
C LEU A 76 4.29 -5.18 -9.59
N ASP A 77 5.29 -4.37 -9.26
CA ASP A 77 6.20 -3.68 -10.19
C ASP A 77 7.33 -3.05 -9.37
N GLU A 78 8.56 -2.99 -9.92
CA GLU A 78 9.71 -2.35 -9.26
C GLU A 78 9.50 -0.86 -8.99
N ALA A 79 8.63 -0.19 -9.76
CA ALA A 79 8.22 1.19 -9.50
C ALA A 79 7.62 1.39 -8.10
N ALA A 80 7.16 0.32 -7.42
CA ALA A 80 6.69 0.38 -6.05
C ALA A 80 7.76 0.87 -5.06
N LEU A 81 9.05 0.60 -5.32
CA LEU A 81 10.18 1.03 -4.49
C LEU A 81 10.25 2.55 -4.37
N SER A 82 10.29 3.24 -5.52
CA SER A 82 10.30 4.70 -5.57
C SER A 82 8.98 5.30 -5.10
N LEU A 83 7.84 4.70 -5.45
CA LEU A 83 6.52 5.17 -5.01
C LEU A 83 6.41 5.20 -3.48
N VAL A 84 6.79 4.12 -2.80
CA VAL A 84 6.71 4.00 -1.34
C VAL A 84 7.71 4.94 -0.66
N SER A 85 8.98 4.95 -1.07
CA SER A 85 9.99 5.81 -0.46
C SER A 85 9.66 7.31 -0.61
N GLN A 86 9.16 7.72 -1.77
CA GLN A 86 8.66 9.09 -1.98
C GLN A 86 7.41 9.40 -1.15
N THR A 87 6.53 8.42 -0.93
CA THR A 87 5.36 8.58 -0.06
C THR A 87 5.77 8.77 1.40
N VAL A 88 6.73 7.98 1.89
CA VAL A 88 7.32 8.15 3.22
C VAL A 88 7.93 9.56 3.36
N TRP A 89 8.64 10.04 2.35
CA TRP A 89 9.16 11.41 2.31
C TRP A 89 8.06 12.47 2.35
N LYS A 90 6.94 12.27 1.65
CA LYS A 90 5.78 13.18 1.71
C LYS A 90 5.17 13.21 3.12
N ILE A 91 4.96 12.04 3.74
CA ILE A 91 4.40 11.94 5.10
C ILE A 91 5.35 12.57 6.13
N SER A 92 6.67 12.38 6.00
CA SER A 92 7.67 12.90 6.94
C SER A 92 7.72 14.44 6.98
N ARG A 93 7.34 15.08 5.88
CA ARG A 93 7.20 16.55 5.72
C ARG A 93 5.88 17.11 6.25
N SER A 94 5.02 16.27 6.80
CA SER A 94 3.77 16.64 7.43
C SER A 94 3.87 16.49 8.97
N PRO A 95 2.90 16.99 9.75
CA PRO A 95 2.85 16.70 11.18
C PRO A 95 2.60 15.20 11.49
N ASN A 96 2.30 14.38 10.50
CA ASN A 96 1.97 12.95 10.63
C ASN A 96 3.18 12.01 10.48
N GLY A 97 4.41 12.50 10.59
CA GLY A 97 5.60 11.64 10.41
C GLY A 97 5.70 10.45 11.39
N ASN A 98 4.94 10.44 12.49
CA ASN A 98 4.83 9.28 13.40
C ASN A 98 3.93 8.15 12.84
N SER A 99 3.19 8.38 11.75
CA SER A 99 2.36 7.36 11.09
C SER A 99 3.13 6.49 10.09
N ILE A 100 4.39 6.82 9.81
CA ILE A 100 5.22 6.12 8.81
C ILE A 100 5.33 4.61 9.09
N PRO A 101 5.65 4.14 10.32
CA PRO A 101 5.69 2.70 10.59
C PRO A 101 4.34 2.03 10.33
N ALA A 102 3.24 2.63 10.81
CA ALA A 102 1.90 2.11 10.56
C ALA A 102 1.56 2.03 9.07
N PHE A 103 2.01 2.99 8.26
CA PHE A 103 1.85 2.98 6.81
C PHE A 103 2.65 1.85 6.15
N LEU A 104 3.93 1.70 6.49
CA LEU A 104 4.79 0.64 5.94
C LEU A 104 4.23 -0.75 6.26
N HIS A 105 3.75 -0.97 7.48
CA HIS A 105 3.09 -2.21 7.88
C HIS A 105 1.82 -2.57 7.08
N THR A 106 1.21 -1.61 6.36
CA THR A 106 0.07 -1.91 5.49
C THR A 106 0.48 -2.49 4.14
N LEU A 107 1.71 -2.25 3.67
CA LEU A 107 2.15 -2.53 2.31
C LEU A 107 2.15 -4.02 1.94
N PRO A 108 2.53 -4.96 2.82
CA PRO A 108 2.54 -6.38 2.47
C PRO A 108 1.13 -6.88 2.16
N GLU A 109 0.16 -6.55 3.02
CA GLU A 109 -1.23 -6.93 2.81
C GLU A 109 -1.87 -6.17 1.65
N ALA A 110 -1.57 -4.88 1.49
CA ALA A 110 -2.02 -4.09 0.35
C ALA A 110 -1.52 -4.68 -0.97
N SER A 111 -0.24 -5.03 -1.08
CA SER A 111 0.29 -5.67 -2.29
C SER A 111 -0.40 -7.00 -2.59
N ARG A 112 -0.75 -7.76 -1.56
CA ARG A 112 -1.42 -9.05 -1.69
C ARG A 112 -2.87 -8.94 -2.12
N ARG A 113 -3.62 -7.99 -1.55
CA ARG A 113 -5.06 -7.82 -1.81
C ARG A 113 -5.35 -7.00 -3.05
N LEU A 114 -4.55 -5.97 -3.30
CA LEU A 114 -4.75 -5.10 -4.46
C LEU A 114 -4.28 -5.77 -5.73
N GLY A 115 -3.14 -6.49 -5.70
CA GLY A 115 -2.71 -7.36 -6.80
C GLY A 115 -2.26 -6.66 -8.10
N SER A 116 -2.24 -5.32 -8.15
CA SER A 116 -1.61 -4.56 -9.23
C SER A 116 -0.96 -3.28 -8.73
N PHE A 117 0.08 -2.80 -9.44
CA PHE A 117 0.77 -1.55 -9.12
C PHE A 117 -0.19 -0.35 -9.17
N ASP A 118 -1.05 -0.27 -10.19
CA ASP A 118 -2.00 0.83 -10.36
C ASP A 118 -2.97 0.94 -9.15
N LEU A 119 -3.38 -0.20 -8.59
CA LEU A 119 -4.23 -0.23 -7.40
C LEU A 119 -3.45 0.14 -6.13
N LEU A 120 -2.18 -0.24 -6.00
CA LEU A 120 -1.32 0.21 -4.90
C LEU A 120 -1.13 1.73 -4.93
N GLU A 121 -0.88 2.30 -6.11
CA GLU A 121 -0.79 3.75 -6.30
C GLU A 121 -2.09 4.43 -5.84
N ARG A 122 -3.24 3.92 -6.29
CA ARG A 122 -4.54 4.48 -5.91
C ARG A 122 -4.85 4.31 -4.41
N TYR A 123 -4.42 3.22 -3.79
CA TYR A 123 -4.51 3.04 -2.33
C TYR A 123 -3.68 4.09 -1.59
N ILE A 124 -2.45 4.34 -2.02
CA ILE A 124 -1.59 5.37 -1.44
C ILE A 124 -2.23 6.77 -1.60
N GLU A 125 -2.83 7.06 -2.76
CA GLU A 125 -3.57 8.30 -2.98
C GLU A 125 -4.73 8.46 -1.99
N VAL A 126 -5.50 7.40 -1.72
CA VAL A 126 -6.59 7.42 -0.73
C VAL A 126 -6.05 7.69 0.69
N VAL A 127 -4.93 7.08 1.07
CA VAL A 127 -4.28 7.32 2.37
C VAL A 127 -3.79 8.77 2.49
N LEU A 128 -3.19 9.31 1.43
CA LEU A 128 -2.70 10.69 1.41
C LEU A 128 -3.84 11.72 1.43
N ASP A 129 -4.92 11.48 0.68
CA ASP A 129 -6.14 12.32 0.71
C ASP A 129 -6.75 12.34 2.12
N PHE A 130 -6.85 11.17 2.75
CA PHE A 130 -7.30 11.06 4.14
C PHE A 130 -6.42 11.89 5.08
N MET A 131 -5.10 11.73 4.99
CA MET A 131 -4.14 12.47 5.80
C MET A 131 -4.32 13.98 5.61
N GLU A 132 -4.44 14.46 4.36
CA GLU A 132 -4.60 15.87 4.05
C GLU A 132 -5.91 16.43 4.61
N ARG A 133 -7.04 15.74 4.40
CA ARG A 133 -8.37 16.20 4.84
C ARG A 133 -8.58 16.18 6.34
N THR A 134 -7.78 15.40 7.07
CA THR A 134 -7.87 15.26 8.54
C THR A 134 -6.78 16.01 9.30
N SER A 135 -5.76 16.51 8.59
CA SER A 135 -4.74 17.38 9.19
C SER A 135 -5.20 18.83 9.17
N THR A 136 -4.97 19.58 10.25
CA THR A 136 -5.50 20.95 10.40
C THR A 136 -4.41 21.98 10.72
N SER A 137 -4.75 23.27 10.56
CA SER A 137 -3.89 24.41 10.89
C SER A 137 -4.62 25.36 11.82
N ILE A 138 -3.95 25.85 12.87
CA ILE A 138 -4.52 26.88 13.77
C ILE A 138 -4.74 28.21 13.04
N HIS A 139 -3.98 28.49 11.97
CA HIS A 139 -3.94 29.79 11.29
C HIS A 139 -4.35 29.81 9.80
N GLY A 140 -5.09 28.82 9.29
CA GLY A 140 -5.60 28.86 7.91
C GLY A 140 -4.53 28.87 6.80
N ASN A 141 -3.25 28.67 7.14
CA ASN A 141 -2.18 28.50 6.17
C ASN A 141 -2.22 27.10 5.56
N GLN A 142 -1.76 27.01 4.31
CA GLN A 142 -1.74 25.80 3.45
C GLN A 142 -0.90 24.63 4.00
N ASN A 143 -0.13 24.83 5.08
CA ASN A 143 0.65 23.76 5.70
C ASN A 143 0.05 23.38 7.05
N ALA A 144 -0.56 22.19 7.12
CA ALA A 144 -1.10 21.62 8.36
C ALA A 144 -0.04 21.60 9.48
N THR A 145 -0.42 22.06 10.67
CA THR A 145 0.45 22.04 11.87
C THR A 145 -0.01 21.04 12.92
N ILE A 146 -1.26 20.57 12.82
CA ILE A 146 -1.87 19.60 13.71
C ILE A 146 -2.00 18.29 12.93
N PRO A 147 -1.48 17.16 13.46
CA PRO A 147 -1.60 15.87 12.80
C PRO A 147 -3.07 15.43 12.72
N SER A 148 -3.35 14.55 11.76
CA SER A 148 -4.59 13.81 11.71
C SER A 148 -4.84 13.12 13.06
N PRO A 149 -6.04 13.28 13.64
CA PRO A 149 -6.34 12.62 14.90
C PRO A 149 -6.56 11.12 14.74
N SER A 150 -6.77 10.61 13.52
CA SER A 150 -7.19 9.22 13.26
C SER A 150 -6.47 8.49 12.12
N LEU A 151 -5.39 9.06 11.55
CA LEU A 151 -4.63 8.39 10.49
C LEU A 151 -4.00 7.08 10.96
N ILE A 152 -3.42 7.05 12.16
CA ILE A 152 -2.84 5.80 12.70
C ILE A 152 -3.96 4.78 12.95
N ASP A 153 -5.09 5.22 13.54
CA ASP A 153 -6.27 4.37 13.76
C ASP A 153 -6.77 3.73 12.44
N LEU A 154 -6.78 4.50 11.36
CA LEU A 154 -7.12 4.02 10.02
C LEU A 154 -6.09 2.98 9.53
N LEU A 155 -4.80 3.34 9.52
CA LEU A 155 -3.71 2.49 9.00
C LEU A 155 -3.66 1.12 9.70
N GLU A 156 -3.84 1.09 11.03
CA GLU A 156 -3.91 -0.15 11.80
C GLU A 156 -5.08 -1.08 11.40
N ARG A 157 -6.14 -0.53 10.77
CA ARG A 157 -7.28 -1.30 10.26
C ARG A 157 -7.17 -1.67 8.79
N MET A 158 -6.24 -1.08 8.03
CA MET A 158 -6.14 -1.31 6.58
C MET A 158 -5.97 -2.78 6.21
N PRO A 159 -5.12 -3.59 6.87
CA PRO A 159 -5.00 -5.00 6.53
C PRO A 159 -6.34 -5.76 6.58
N GLY A 160 -7.16 -5.50 7.60
CA GLY A 160 -8.49 -6.10 7.73
C GLY A 160 -9.50 -5.53 6.72
N LEU A 161 -9.47 -4.22 6.48
CA LEU A 161 -10.40 -3.58 5.55
C LEU A 161 -10.14 -3.98 4.09
N LEU A 162 -8.88 -4.16 3.69
CA LEU A 162 -8.49 -4.68 2.36
C LEU A 162 -8.86 -6.16 2.17
N HIS A 163 -9.11 -6.89 3.27
CA HIS A 163 -9.68 -8.23 3.20
C HIS A 163 -11.17 -8.20 2.87
N ASP A 164 -11.92 -7.28 3.46
CA ASP A 164 -13.38 -7.25 3.36
C ASP A 164 -13.91 -6.38 2.21
N LEU A 165 -13.12 -5.42 1.72
CA LEU A 165 -13.57 -4.41 0.76
C LEU A 165 -12.74 -4.40 -0.52
N SER A 166 -13.40 -4.05 -1.62
CA SER A 166 -12.73 -3.55 -2.83
C SER A 166 -12.08 -2.19 -2.55
N LEU A 167 -11.17 -1.74 -3.43
CA LEU A 167 -10.56 -0.42 -3.23
C LEU A 167 -11.61 0.70 -3.29
N HIS A 168 -12.64 0.51 -4.10
CA HIS A 168 -13.79 1.42 -4.15
C HIS A 168 -14.58 1.43 -2.84
N GLY A 169 -14.93 0.24 -2.33
CA GLY A 169 -15.68 0.12 -1.07
C GLY A 169 -14.92 0.74 0.10
N LEU A 170 -13.59 0.58 0.13
CA LEU A 170 -12.71 1.25 1.08
C LEU A 170 -12.81 2.77 0.95
N SER A 171 -12.68 3.31 -0.27
CA SER A 171 -12.81 4.75 -0.52
C SER A 171 -14.16 5.29 -0.07
N ASN A 172 -15.27 4.60 -0.40
CA ASN A 172 -16.62 5.00 0.00
C ASN A 172 -16.80 4.99 1.52
N TRP A 173 -16.28 3.95 2.20
CA TRP A 173 -16.32 3.85 3.65
C TRP A 173 -15.52 4.97 4.32
N ILE A 174 -14.35 5.33 3.77
CA ILE A 174 -13.54 6.47 4.22
C ILE A 174 -14.28 7.78 4.01
N ASP A 175 -14.80 8.02 2.80
CA ASP A 175 -15.50 9.25 2.45
C ASP A 175 -16.74 9.49 3.29
N TYR A 176 -17.47 8.42 3.63
CA TYR A 176 -18.59 8.50 4.56
C TYR A 176 -18.10 8.97 5.94
N GLY A 177 -17.07 8.32 6.51
CA GLY A 177 -16.52 8.69 7.81
C GLY A 177 -16.06 10.16 7.86
N LEU A 178 -15.34 10.59 6.82
CA LEU A 178 -14.89 11.97 6.70
C LEU A 178 -16.06 12.95 6.59
N ARG A 179 -17.08 12.66 5.78
CA ARG A 179 -18.23 13.54 5.59
C ARG A 179 -19.02 13.80 6.88
N TYR A 180 -19.15 12.80 7.75
CA TYR A 180 -19.99 12.90 8.96
C TYR A 180 -19.22 13.23 10.24
N TYR A 181 -17.90 13.02 10.28
CA TYR A 181 -17.09 13.19 11.50
C TYR A 181 -15.87 14.09 11.34
N GLN A 182 -15.77 14.89 10.27
CA GLN A 182 -14.63 15.80 10.01
C GLN A 182 -14.29 16.70 11.21
N ASP A 183 -15.31 17.33 11.82
CA ASP A 183 -15.14 18.30 12.90
C ASP A 183 -15.18 17.68 14.31
N HIS A 184 -15.17 16.35 14.42
CA HIS A 184 -15.32 15.62 15.67
C HIS A 184 -14.23 14.57 15.85
N PRO A 185 -13.01 14.95 16.31
CA PRO A 185 -11.85 14.05 16.37
C PRO A 185 -12.10 12.71 17.07
N GLU A 186 -12.75 12.70 18.24
CA GLU A 186 -13.03 11.44 18.96
C GLU A 186 -14.03 10.56 18.20
N ARG A 187 -15.07 11.14 17.57
CA ARG A 187 -16.00 10.36 16.74
C ARG A 187 -15.37 9.87 15.45
N GLN A 188 -14.41 10.63 14.92
CA GLN A 188 -13.61 10.24 13.76
C GLN A 188 -12.78 9.00 14.12
N ARG A 189 -12.10 9.00 15.28
CA ARG A 189 -11.40 7.83 15.81
C ARG A 189 -12.34 6.65 16.01
N ASP A 190 -13.48 6.85 16.68
CA ASP A 190 -14.47 5.78 16.91
C ASP A 190 -14.92 5.15 15.58
N TYR A 191 -15.09 5.96 14.52
CA TYR A 191 -15.44 5.46 13.19
C TYR A 191 -14.30 4.65 12.57
N PHE A 192 -13.08 5.20 12.50
CA PHE A 192 -11.96 4.53 11.83
C PHE A 192 -11.38 3.36 12.62
N CYS A 193 -11.64 3.28 13.92
CA CYS A 193 -11.38 2.10 14.75
C CYS A 193 -12.49 1.03 14.71
N LEU A 194 -13.51 1.17 13.86
CA LEU A 194 -14.69 0.28 13.78
C LEU A 194 -15.48 0.15 15.11
N GLN A 195 -15.36 1.14 16.00
CA GLN A 195 -16.04 1.15 17.31
C GLN A 195 -17.47 1.68 17.19
N SER A 196 -17.72 2.63 16.29
CA SER A 196 -19.06 3.16 16.08
C SER A 196 -19.97 2.16 15.35
N ALA A 197 -21.26 2.14 15.69
CA ALA A 197 -22.24 1.28 15.04
C ALA A 197 -22.42 1.63 13.56
N ASP A 198 -22.31 2.92 13.23
CA ASP A 198 -22.42 3.41 11.85
C ASP A 198 -21.23 2.91 11.00
N SER A 199 -20.01 2.97 11.53
CA SER A 199 -18.82 2.47 10.84
C SER A 199 -18.95 0.99 10.42
N ARG A 200 -19.45 0.14 11.32
CA ARG A 200 -19.72 -1.27 11.00
C ARG A 200 -20.87 -1.46 10.00
N ALA A 201 -21.90 -0.62 10.07
CA ALA A 201 -23.03 -0.69 9.15
C ALA A 201 -22.62 -0.30 7.72
N ILE A 202 -21.83 0.77 7.58
CA ILE A 202 -21.28 1.20 6.28
C ILE A 202 -20.28 0.15 5.77
N LEU A 203 -19.40 -0.39 6.62
CA LEU A 203 -18.50 -1.47 6.24
C LEU A 203 -19.28 -2.66 5.65
N GLN A 204 -20.35 -3.09 6.32
CA GLN A 204 -21.18 -4.19 5.84
C GLN A 204 -21.90 -3.87 4.52
N ARG A 205 -22.23 -2.60 4.28
CA ARG A 205 -22.84 -2.15 3.02
C ARG A 205 -21.83 -2.14 1.87
N GLU A 206 -20.60 -1.69 2.12
CA GLU A 206 -19.54 -1.63 1.11
C GLU A 206 -18.92 -3.02 0.83
N ARG A 207 -19.17 -4.01 1.70
CA ARG A 207 -18.82 -5.42 1.47
C ARG A 207 -19.81 -6.07 0.49
N HIS A 208 -19.67 -5.73 -0.77
CA HIS A 208 -20.48 -6.26 -1.87
C HIS A 208 -19.62 -6.95 -2.94
N GLY A 209 -20.29 -7.79 -3.74
CA GLY A 209 -19.67 -8.50 -4.85
C GLY A 209 -18.66 -9.59 -4.45
N THR A 210 -18.04 -10.16 -5.47
CA THR A 210 -16.98 -11.17 -5.34
C THR A 210 -15.63 -10.50 -5.55
N LEU A 211 -14.79 -10.47 -4.52
CA LEU A 211 -13.45 -9.89 -4.60
C LEU A 211 -12.51 -10.79 -5.40
N TYR A 212 -11.78 -10.19 -6.33
CA TYR A 212 -10.78 -10.89 -7.15
C TYR A 212 -9.72 -11.56 -6.26
N ALA A 213 -9.26 -10.87 -5.22
CA ALA A 213 -8.21 -11.34 -4.32
C ALA A 213 -8.51 -12.67 -3.61
N ASP A 214 -9.78 -13.04 -3.45
CA ASP A 214 -10.21 -14.32 -2.85
C ASP A 214 -10.24 -15.47 -3.85
N HIS A 215 -10.14 -15.15 -5.14
CA HIS A 215 -10.33 -16.09 -6.25
C HIS A 215 -9.14 -16.16 -7.22
N ASP A 216 -8.14 -15.29 -7.11
CA ASP A 216 -6.90 -15.27 -7.92
C ASP A 216 -6.33 -16.67 -8.20
N ARG A 217 -5.92 -17.41 -7.17
CA ARG A 217 -5.36 -18.76 -7.32
C ARG A 217 -6.33 -19.75 -7.99
N LYS A 218 -7.63 -19.63 -7.75
CA LYS A 218 -8.63 -20.52 -8.36
C LYS A 218 -8.78 -20.19 -9.86
N LEU A 219 -8.70 -18.92 -10.24
CA LEU A 219 -8.73 -18.48 -11.62
C LEU A 219 -7.49 -18.97 -12.37
N ASP A 220 -6.29 -18.79 -11.82
CA ASP A 220 -5.04 -19.30 -12.40
C ASP A 220 -5.10 -20.83 -12.62
N LEU A 221 -5.47 -21.60 -11.59
CA LEU A 221 -5.60 -23.05 -11.71
C LEU A 221 -6.66 -23.47 -12.74
N SER A 222 -7.75 -22.72 -12.86
CA SER A 222 -8.80 -22.99 -13.85
C SER A 222 -8.32 -22.72 -15.26
N MET A 223 -7.54 -21.65 -15.48
CA MET A 223 -6.94 -21.32 -16.78
C MET A 223 -6.00 -22.44 -17.25
N ARG A 224 -5.15 -22.93 -16.34
CA ARG A 224 -4.25 -24.05 -16.63
C ARG A 224 -5.01 -25.34 -16.90
N ALA A 225 -5.98 -25.69 -16.06
CA ALA A 225 -6.68 -26.97 -16.17
C ALA A 225 -7.63 -27.07 -17.36
N LEU A 226 -8.34 -25.99 -17.72
CA LEU A 226 -9.36 -26.00 -18.77
C LEU A 226 -8.80 -25.60 -20.14
N TRP A 227 -7.78 -24.73 -20.17
CA TRP A 227 -7.27 -24.14 -21.40
C TRP A 227 -5.76 -24.31 -21.61
N ASP A 228 -5.03 -24.94 -20.68
CA ASP A 228 -3.56 -25.07 -20.72
C ASP A 228 -2.87 -23.70 -20.92
N ARG A 229 -3.40 -22.68 -20.24
CA ARG A 229 -2.88 -21.31 -20.29
C ARG A 229 -2.42 -20.86 -18.91
N GLU A 230 -1.25 -20.27 -18.89
CA GLU A 230 -0.76 -19.46 -17.78
C GLU A 230 -1.00 -18.00 -18.16
N GLU A 231 -2.05 -17.41 -17.58
CA GLU A 231 -2.46 -16.03 -17.83
C GLU A 231 -2.14 -15.17 -16.61
N MET A 232 -1.55 -14.00 -16.82
CA MET A 232 -1.34 -13.05 -15.74
C MET A 232 -2.59 -12.18 -15.60
N PHE A 233 -3.33 -12.38 -14.52
CA PHE A 233 -4.48 -11.55 -14.20
C PHE A 233 -4.01 -10.29 -13.45
N VAL A 234 -4.43 -9.13 -13.94
CA VAL A 234 -4.05 -7.84 -13.36
C VAL A 234 -5.30 -7.05 -12.96
N PRO A 235 -5.62 -6.94 -11.67
CA PRO A 235 -6.83 -6.29 -11.20
C PRO A 235 -6.82 -4.77 -11.43
N TYR A 236 -8.00 -4.20 -11.70
CA TYR A 236 -8.26 -2.76 -11.76
C TYR A 236 -9.54 -2.40 -11.00
N SER A 237 -9.66 -1.15 -10.53
CA SER A 237 -10.89 -0.71 -9.86
C SER A 237 -11.82 -0.01 -10.83
N SER A 238 -13.08 -0.45 -10.87
CA SER A 238 -14.09 0.11 -11.78
C SER A 238 -14.64 1.48 -11.36
N ALA A 239 -14.17 2.03 -10.23
CA ALA A 239 -14.73 3.22 -9.61
C ALA A 239 -14.12 4.55 -10.04
N PHE A 240 -12.93 4.51 -10.65
CA PHE A 240 -12.18 5.72 -10.98
C PHE A 240 -12.31 6.09 -12.47
N ASP A 241 -13.05 5.30 -13.25
CA ASP A 241 -13.35 5.57 -14.65
C ASP A 241 -14.75 6.20 -14.81
N GLU A 242 -14.79 7.53 -15.03
CA GLU A 242 -16.03 8.32 -15.03
C GLU A 242 -16.94 8.08 -16.25
N LEU A 243 -16.40 7.53 -17.36
CA LEU A 243 -17.11 7.49 -18.65
C LEU A 243 -17.70 6.11 -18.99
N ARG A 244 -17.01 5.02 -18.68
CA ARG A 244 -17.48 3.63 -18.86
C ARG A 244 -16.72 2.70 -17.91
N LYS A 245 -17.45 1.83 -17.20
CA LYS A 245 -16.81 0.69 -16.49
C LYS A 245 -16.05 -0.16 -17.52
N PRO A 246 -14.75 -0.39 -17.35
CA PRO A 246 -14.02 -1.27 -18.24
C PRO A 246 -14.65 -2.66 -18.19
N MET A 247 -14.77 -3.31 -19.35
CA MET A 247 -14.96 -4.76 -19.41
C MET A 247 -13.58 -5.41 -19.36
N PRO A 248 -13.42 -6.64 -18.85
CA PRO A 248 -12.13 -7.34 -18.91
C PRO A 248 -11.49 -7.29 -20.30
N TYR A 249 -10.21 -6.94 -20.36
CA TYR A 249 -9.46 -6.72 -21.60
C TYR A 249 -8.01 -7.19 -21.47
N TYR A 250 -7.28 -7.23 -22.59
CA TYR A 250 -5.86 -7.57 -22.62
C TYR A 250 -5.03 -6.31 -22.84
N ASP A 251 -3.91 -6.19 -22.12
CA ASP A 251 -2.85 -5.22 -22.39
C ASP A 251 -1.46 -5.89 -22.28
N ASP A 252 -0.40 -5.09 -22.36
CA ASP A 252 0.98 -5.58 -22.32
C ASP A 252 1.37 -6.18 -20.95
N ARG A 253 0.58 -5.95 -19.90
CA ARG A 253 0.80 -6.48 -18.53
C ARG A 253 -0.02 -7.74 -18.26
N GLY A 254 -1.05 -8.03 -19.04
CA GLY A 254 -1.83 -9.26 -18.96
C GLY A 254 -3.34 -9.05 -19.14
N MET A 255 -4.12 -9.99 -18.61
CA MET A 255 -5.57 -9.92 -18.63
C MET A 255 -6.07 -9.03 -17.49
N ARG A 256 -6.57 -7.84 -17.85
CA ARG A 256 -7.17 -6.87 -16.94
C ARG A 256 -8.53 -7.36 -16.47
N VAL A 257 -8.73 -7.45 -15.17
CA VAL A 257 -9.97 -7.91 -14.52
C VAL A 257 -10.39 -6.95 -13.41
N PRO A 258 -11.69 -6.80 -13.12
CA PRO A 258 -12.11 -5.92 -12.03
C PRO A 258 -11.70 -6.48 -10.66
N ASP A 259 -11.35 -5.59 -9.72
CA ASP A 259 -11.01 -5.91 -8.33
C ASP A 259 -12.20 -6.51 -7.55
N VAL A 260 -13.42 -6.16 -7.97
CA VAL A 260 -14.68 -6.72 -7.50
C VAL A 260 -15.64 -6.97 -8.64
N TYR A 261 -16.31 -8.11 -8.61
CA TYR A 261 -17.39 -8.44 -9.54
C TYR A 261 -18.73 -8.44 -8.81
N ASP A 262 -19.60 -7.48 -9.14
CA ASP A 262 -20.93 -7.37 -8.53
C ASP A 262 -21.86 -8.49 -9.00
N ASP A 263 -22.77 -8.91 -8.12
CA ASP A 263 -23.79 -9.89 -8.45
C ASP A 263 -24.70 -9.37 -9.57
N HIS A 264 -25.02 -10.24 -10.54
CA HIS A 264 -25.76 -9.86 -11.75
C HIS A 264 -27.13 -9.21 -11.46
N ASN A 265 -27.72 -9.47 -10.29
CA ASN A 265 -29.04 -8.96 -9.88
C ASN A 265 -29.01 -8.08 -8.62
N GLY A 266 -27.83 -7.72 -8.11
CA GLY A 266 -27.68 -7.05 -6.81
C GLY A 266 -27.67 -8.02 -5.65
#